data_AF-A0A9P9YEN1-F1
#
_entry.id   AF-A0A9P9YEN1-F1
#
_cell.length_a   1.000
_cell.length_b   1.000
_cell.length_c   1.000
_cell.angle_alpha   90.00
_cell.angle_beta   90.00
_cell.angle_gamma   90.00
#
_symmetry.space_group_name_H-M   'P 1'
#
loop_
_entity.id
_entity.type
_entity.pdbx_description
1 polymer ?
#
loop_
_entity_poly.entity_id
_entity_poly.type
_entity_poly.pdbx_seq_one_letter_code
_entity_poly.pdbx_strand_id
1 'polypeptide(L)'
;MDGSDQGLECLRLLNEIIADFDELLKEDRFRGIDKIKTVGSTYMAVVGLIPEYKIQPNDPNSVRRHMTALIEYVKAMRHSLQEINSHSYNNFMLRVGKSAFN
;
A
#
# COMPACT_ATOMS: atom_id res chain seq x y z
N MET A 1 0.55 -6.97 -34.96
CA MET A 1 0.05 -5.83 -34.17
C MET A 1 0.61 -6.00 -32.76
N ASP A 2 0.49 -4.99 -31.88
CA ASP A 2 0.45 -5.19 -30.41
C ASP A 2 1.66 -4.88 -29.53
N GLY A 3 2.65 -4.12 -30.01
CA GLY A 3 3.61 -3.47 -29.07
C GLY A 3 2.96 -2.37 -28.23
N SER A 4 1.99 -1.65 -28.80
CA SER A 4 1.22 -0.59 -28.13
C SER A 4 0.20 -1.12 -27.12
N ASP A 5 -0.48 -2.20 -27.48
CA ASP A 5 -1.66 -2.68 -26.77
C ASP A 5 -1.25 -3.39 -25.48
N GLN A 6 -0.12 -4.10 -25.52
CA GLN A 6 0.46 -4.74 -24.34
C GLN A 6 1.02 -3.71 -23.34
N GLY A 7 1.61 -2.61 -23.83
CA GLY A 7 2.08 -1.51 -22.97
C GLY A 7 0.94 -0.78 -22.26
N LEU A 8 -0.17 -0.55 -22.98
CA LEU A 8 -1.38 0.05 -22.41
C LEU A 8 -2.01 -0.87 -21.36
N GLU A 9 -2.03 -2.18 -21.62
CA GLU A 9 -2.59 -3.17 -20.68
C GLU A 9 -1.78 -3.26 -19.38
N CYS A 10 -0.44 -3.19 -19.44
CA CYS A 10 0.39 -3.12 -18.24
C CYS A 10 0.09 -1.88 -17.39
N LEU A 11 -0.19 -0.73 -18.02
CA LEU A 11 -0.58 0.49 -17.31
C LEU A 11 -1.99 0.38 -16.71
N ARG A 12 -2.91 -0.27 -17.41
CA ARG A 12 -4.27 -0.55 -16.90
C ARG A 12 -4.20 -1.38 -15.62
N LEU A 13 -3.43 -2.48 -15.64
CA LEU A 13 -3.23 -3.32 -14.47
C LEU A 13 -2.53 -2.59 -13.33
N LEU A 14 -1.53 -1.73 -13.63
CA LEU A 14 -0.89 -0.91 -12.60
C LEU A 14 -1.89 0.04 -11.93
N ASN A 15 -2.75 0.68 -12.71
CA ASN A 15 -3.79 1.56 -12.17
C ASN A 15 -4.80 0.80 -11.31
N GLU A 16 -5.15 -0.43 -11.71
CA GLU A 16 -6.02 -1.34 -10.95
C GLU A 16 -5.39 -1.71 -9.60
N ILE A 17 -4.11 -2.11 -9.59
CA ILE A 17 -3.35 -2.39 -8.35
C ILE A 17 -3.35 -1.18 -7.41
N ILE A 18 -3.09 0.03 -7.94
CA ILE A 18 -3.07 1.25 -7.12
C ILE A 18 -4.46 1.58 -6.57
N ALA A 19 -5.50 1.42 -7.39
CA ALA A 19 -6.87 1.68 -6.97
C ALA A 19 -7.31 0.74 -5.85
N ASP A 20 -6.98 -0.55 -5.94
CA ASP A 20 -7.25 -1.52 -4.87
C ASP A 20 -6.52 -1.16 -3.57
N PHE A 21 -5.24 -0.75 -3.67
CA PHE A 21 -4.49 -0.32 -2.49
C PHE A 21 -5.08 0.94 -1.85
N ASP A 22 -5.59 1.87 -2.66
CA ASP A 22 -6.30 3.06 -2.19
C ASP A 22 -7.66 2.72 -1.55
N GLU A 23 -8.35 1.69 -2.03
CA GLU A 23 -9.59 1.20 -1.43
C GLU A 23 -9.33 0.61 -0.03
N LEU A 24 -8.25 -0.15 0.14
CA LEU A 24 -7.85 -0.67 1.45
C LEU A 24 -7.71 0.48 2.48
N LEU A 25 -7.16 1.64 2.12
CA LEU A 25 -7.01 2.77 3.06
C LEU A 25 -8.34 3.30 3.61
N LYS A 26 -9.46 3.01 2.96
CA LYS A 26 -10.80 3.43 3.43
C LYS A 26 -11.31 2.57 4.57
N GLU A 27 -10.69 1.42 4.85
CA GLU A 27 -11.08 0.56 5.96
C GLU A 27 -10.72 1.18 7.33
N ASP A 28 -11.61 1.00 8.31
CA ASP A 28 -11.47 1.58 9.66
C ASP A 28 -10.15 1.21 10.36
N ARG A 29 -9.66 -0.02 10.14
CA ARG A 29 -8.39 -0.51 10.71
C ARG A 29 -7.15 0.19 10.16
N PHE A 30 -7.27 0.91 9.03
CA PHE A 30 -6.16 1.59 8.36
C PHE A 30 -6.26 3.12 8.39
N ARG A 31 -7.23 3.70 9.12
CA ARG A 31 -7.40 5.16 9.26
C ARG A 31 -6.18 5.93 9.77
N GLY A 32 -5.22 5.25 10.40
CA GLY A 32 -3.96 5.85 10.85
C GLY A 32 -2.84 5.89 9.81
N ILE A 33 -3.10 5.38 8.59
CA ILE A 33 -2.16 5.28 7.48
C ILE A 33 -2.58 6.28 6.39
N ASP A 34 -1.67 7.16 6.00
CA ASP A 34 -1.85 8.09 4.89
C ASP A 34 -0.99 7.67 3.69
N LYS A 35 -1.57 7.75 2.49
CA LYS A 35 -0.80 7.71 1.25
C LYS A 35 -0.06 9.04 1.06
N ILE A 36 1.25 8.99 0.89
CA ILE A 36 2.04 10.18 0.51
C ILE A 36 1.86 10.44 -0.99
N LYS A 37 2.20 9.45 -1.82
CA LYS A 37 2.17 9.53 -3.28
C LYS A 37 2.41 8.15 -3.90
N THR A 38 2.18 8.07 -5.22
CA THR A 38 2.69 6.99 -6.07
C THR A 38 3.74 7.54 -7.02
N VAL A 39 4.86 6.83 -7.22
CA VAL A 39 5.90 7.17 -8.20
C VAL A 39 6.19 5.93 -9.05
N GLY A 40 5.73 5.93 -10.30
CA GLY A 40 5.74 4.73 -11.13
C GLY A 40 4.95 3.61 -10.46
N SER A 41 5.58 2.45 -10.25
CA SER A 41 5.00 1.32 -9.50
C SER A 41 5.23 1.37 -8.00
N THR A 42 5.88 2.42 -7.48
CA THR A 42 6.18 2.55 -6.05
C THR A 42 5.05 3.28 -5.32
N TYR A 43 4.42 2.59 -4.38
CA TYR A 43 3.40 3.14 -3.48
C TYR A 43 4.04 3.58 -2.16
N MET A 44 3.86 4.84 -1.77
CA MET A 44 4.41 5.39 -0.53
C MET A 44 3.31 5.72 0.46
N ALA A 45 3.37 5.13 1.65
CA ALA A 45 2.46 5.37 2.76
C ALA A 45 3.22 5.67 4.06
N VAL A 46 2.54 6.33 4.99
CA VAL A 46 3.11 6.80 6.25
C VAL A 46 2.09 6.71 7.38
N VAL A 47 2.58 6.62 8.60
CA VAL A 47 1.80 6.67 9.84
C VAL A 47 2.34 7.77 10.74
N GLY A 48 1.51 8.30 11.63
CA GLY A 48 1.93 9.31 12.60
C GLY A 48 1.82 10.76 12.13
N LEU A 49 1.32 11.02 10.91
CA LEU A 49 1.06 12.38 10.41
C LEU A 49 -0.33 12.89 10.83
N ILE A 50 -1.31 12.00 10.87
CA ILE A 50 -2.70 12.32 11.23
C ILE A 50 -2.77 12.69 12.72
N PRO A 51 -3.30 13.86 13.10
CA PRO A 51 -3.33 14.34 14.49
C PRO A 51 -3.88 13.33 15.50
N GLU A 52 -4.94 12.62 15.14
CA GLU A 52 -5.63 11.62 15.96
C GLU A 52 -4.80 10.32 16.10
N TYR A 53 -3.90 10.06 15.17
CA TYR A 53 -3.03 8.88 15.10
C TYR A 53 -1.56 9.27 15.15
N LYS A 54 -1.22 10.32 15.93
CA LYS A 54 0.19 10.67 16.15
C LYS A 54 0.87 9.60 16.99
N ILE A 55 2.11 9.31 16.63
CA ILE A 55 2.98 8.46 17.46
C ILE A 55 3.32 9.24 18.72
N GLN A 56 2.83 8.78 19.88
CA GLN A 56 3.16 9.38 21.15
C GLN A 56 4.55 8.90 21.61
N PRO A 57 5.54 9.80 21.77
CA PRO A 57 6.91 9.41 22.14
C PRO A 57 7.01 8.83 23.56
N ASN A 58 6.09 9.21 24.45
CA ASN A 58 6.05 8.75 25.84
C ASN A 58 5.23 7.46 26.03
N ASP A 59 4.61 6.92 24.97
CA ASP A 59 3.88 5.65 24.99
C ASP A 59 4.59 4.63 24.07
N PRO A 60 5.40 3.71 24.62
CA PRO A 60 6.05 2.66 23.85
C PRO A 60 5.06 1.79 23.04
N ASN A 61 3.82 1.66 23.51
CA ASN A 61 2.79 0.91 22.80
C ASN A 61 2.26 1.66 21.58
N SER A 62 2.39 2.98 21.54
CA SER A 62 1.98 3.80 20.41
C SER A 62 2.75 3.39 19.15
N VAL A 63 4.09 3.33 19.21
CA VAL A 63 4.91 2.88 18.06
C VAL A 63 4.49 1.47 17.60
N ARG A 64 4.29 0.56 18.57
CA ARG A 64 3.88 -0.82 18.27
C ARG A 64 2.55 -0.88 17.52
N ARG A 65 1.53 -0.12 17.95
CA ARG A 65 0.21 -0.07 17.29
C ARG A 65 0.31 0.38 15.84
N HIS A 66 1.05 1.45 15.56
CA HIS A 66 1.24 1.96 14.20
C HIS A 66 2.02 0.98 13.31
N MET A 67 3.05 0.33 13.85
CA MET A 67 3.79 -0.70 13.12
C MET A 67 2.93 -1.92 12.82
N THR A 68 2.08 -2.34 13.76
CA THR A 68 1.10 -3.41 13.53
C THR A 68 0.13 -3.04 12.41
N ALA A 69 -0.43 -1.83 12.41
CA ALA A 69 -1.31 -1.36 11.34
C ALA A 69 -0.63 -1.41 9.96
N LEU A 70 0.62 -0.94 9.86
CA LEU A 70 1.41 -1.01 8.62
C LEU A 70 1.63 -2.45 8.13
N ILE A 71 1.94 -3.37 9.04
CA ILE A 71 2.16 -4.79 8.68
C ILE A 71 0.85 -5.41 8.18
N GLU A 72 -0.28 -5.14 8.85
CA GLU A 72 -1.59 -5.61 8.40
C GLU A 72 -2.00 -5.01 7.05
N TYR A 73 -1.68 -3.74 6.81
CA TYR A 73 -1.90 -3.10 5.50
C TYR A 73 -1.05 -3.76 4.40
N VAL A 74 0.21 -4.06 4.68
CA VAL A 74 1.09 -4.80 3.76
C VAL A 74 0.56 -6.21 3.44
N LYS A 75 0.00 -6.91 4.44
CA LYS A 75 -0.64 -8.21 4.21
C LYS A 75 -1.87 -8.07 3.31
N ALA A 76 -2.71 -7.07 3.54
CA ALA A 76 -3.89 -6.80 2.70
C ALA A 76 -3.50 -6.45 1.26
N MET A 77 -2.49 -5.60 1.06
CA MET A 77 -1.95 -5.29 -0.28
C MET A 77 -1.44 -6.54 -1.00
N ARG A 78 -0.78 -7.47 -0.29
CA ARG A 78 -0.33 -8.74 -0.87
C ARG A 78 -1.50 -9.61 -1.32
N HIS A 79 -2.59 -9.63 -0.55
CA HIS A 79 -3.79 -10.38 -0.90
C HIS A 79 -4.45 -9.80 -2.16
N SER A 80 -4.70 -8.50 -2.21
CA SER A 80 -5.24 -7.84 -3.41
C SER A 80 -4.35 -8.09 -4.65
N LEU A 81 -3.02 -8.04 -4.51
CA LEU A 81 -2.12 -8.35 -5.62
C LEU A 81 -2.21 -9.82 -6.07
N GLN A 82 -2.46 -10.76 -5.15
CA GLN A 82 -2.69 -12.17 -5.49
C GLN A 82 -3.99 -12.36 -6.26
N GLU A 83 -5.04 -11.63 -5.90
CA GLU A 83 -6.32 -11.65 -6.63
C GLU A 83 -6.11 -11.14 -8.06
N ILE A 84 -5.41 -10.02 -8.26
CA ILE A 84 -5.06 -9.51 -9.59
C ILE A 84 -4.22 -10.54 -10.38
N ASN A 85 -3.21 -11.17 -9.77
CA ASN A 85 -2.41 -12.19 -10.43
C ASN A 85 -3.25 -13.40 -10.88
N SER A 86 -4.25 -13.80 -10.10
CA SER A 86 -5.14 -14.91 -10.44
C SER A 86 -6.03 -14.64 -11.66
N HIS A 87 -6.30 -13.37 -11.96
CA HIS A 87 -7.17 -12.96 -13.07
C HIS A 87 -6.43 -12.39 -14.29
N SER A 88 -5.15 -12.02 -14.15
CA SER A 88 -4.43 -11.24 -15.17
C SER A 88 -3.36 -12.02 -15.97
N TYR A 89 -3.20 -13.33 -15.77
CA TYR A 89 -2.09 -14.13 -16.33
C TYR A 89 -0.68 -13.55 -16.04
N ASN A 90 -0.58 -12.68 -15.04
CA ASN A 90 0.67 -12.05 -14.57
C ASN A 90 1.06 -12.60 -13.20
N ASN A 91 2.31 -12.37 -12.81
CA ASN A 91 2.85 -12.77 -11.51
C ASN A 91 3.62 -11.62 -10.86
N PHE A 92 2.90 -10.57 -10.49
CA PHE A 92 3.46 -9.41 -9.81
C PHE A 92 3.88 -9.74 -8.39
N MET A 93 4.94 -9.09 -7.92
CA MET A 93 5.47 -9.25 -6.57
C MET A 93 5.55 -7.91 -5.83
N LEU A 94 5.03 -7.86 -4.61
CA LEU A 94 5.16 -6.70 -3.73
C LEU A 94 6.44 -6.76 -2.91
N ARG A 95 7.34 -5.79 -3.13
CA ARG A 95 8.53 -5.56 -2.30
C ARG A 95 8.28 -4.36 -1.39
N VAL A 96 8.55 -4.52 -0.09
CA VAL A 96 8.28 -3.48 0.92
C VAL A 96 9.56 -3.08 1.61
N GLY A 97 9.86 -1.78 1.59
CA GLY A 97 10.89 -1.15 2.39
C GLY A 97 10.26 -0.32 3.52
N LYS A 98 10.81 -0.39 4.72
CA LYS A 98 10.40 0.44 5.86
C LYS A 98 11.54 1.35 6.27
N SER A 99 11.28 2.64 6.40
CA SER A 99 12.17 3.60 7.03
C SER A 99 11.46 4.23 8.23
N ALA A 100 12.21 4.57 9.27
CA ALA A 100 11.75 5.39 10.37
C ALA A 100 12.76 6.52 10.56
N PHE A 101 12.28 7.76 10.60
CA PHE A 101 13.10 8.92 10.92
C PHE A 101 13.03 9.09 12.44
N ASN A 102 14.19 9.01 13.11
CA ASN A 102 14.36 9.37 14.52
C ASN A 102 14.71 10.85 14.64
#